data_AF-A0A426WA95-F1
#
_entry.id   AF-A0A426WA95-F1
#
_cell.length_a   1.000
_cell.length_b   1.000
_cell.length_c   1.000
_cell.angle_alpha   90.00
_cell.angle_beta   90.00
_cell.angle_gamma   90.00
#
_symmetry.space_group_name_H-M   'P 1'
#
loop_
_entity.id
_entity.type
_entity.pdbx_description
1 polymer ?
#
loop_
_entity_poly.entity_id
_entity_poly.type
_entity_poly.pdbx_seq_one_letter_code
_entity_poly.pdbx_strand_id
1 'polypeptide(L)'
;MAISNDQELRKVLDELPATDQRDLGCRFVVSVRHLSEDPRIGQALEVIAERSGQPDEMLSAYKGVKALSNQTYTACGRDADWAIQAEHFVAAAAAACLLPEGQISNNINLAWKAAVQARMAKNCEMILNDAGEVDNEAQKQYVITEAFISENG
;
A
#
# COMPACT_ATOMS: atom_id res chain seq x y z
N MET A 1 -14.08 0.57 17.45
CA MET A 1 -14.73 -0.56 16.73
C MET A 1 -13.69 -1.65 16.60
N ALA A 2 -14.04 -2.92 16.76
CA ALA A 2 -13.09 -4.03 16.58
C ALA A 2 -13.25 -4.61 15.17
N ILE A 3 -12.18 -4.63 14.37
CA ILE A 3 -12.07 -5.23 13.05
C ILE A 3 -11.34 -6.56 13.22
N SER A 4 -12.04 -7.65 12.90
CA SER A 4 -11.57 -9.02 13.13
C SER A 4 -11.38 -9.81 11.84
N ASN A 5 -11.86 -9.28 10.70
CA ASN A 5 -11.81 -9.95 9.41
C ASN A 5 -11.85 -8.97 8.23
N ASP A 6 -11.59 -9.49 7.03
CA ASP A 6 -11.54 -8.70 5.80
C ASP A 6 -12.89 -8.11 5.37
N GLN A 7 -14.01 -8.72 5.75
CA GLN A 7 -15.33 -8.17 5.42
C GLN A 7 -15.59 -6.90 6.24
N GLU A 8 -15.24 -6.93 7.52
CA GLU A 8 -15.31 -5.77 8.42
C GLU A 8 -14.35 -4.68 7.99
N LEU A 9 -13.09 -5.03 7.69
CA LEU A 9 -12.12 -4.08 7.15
C LEU A 9 -12.68 -3.43 5.89
N ARG A 10 -13.14 -4.23 4.93
CA ARG A 10 -13.64 -3.71 3.65
C ARG A 10 -14.82 -2.77 3.83
N LYS A 11 -15.76 -3.09 4.71
CA LYS A 11 -16.90 -2.23 5.01
C LYS A 11 -16.45 -0.87 5.52
N VAL A 12 -15.52 -0.83 6.47
CA VAL A 12 -14.97 0.43 7.01
C VAL A 12 -14.28 1.23 5.90
N LEU A 13 -13.47 0.58 5.06
CA LEU A 13 -12.76 1.26 3.98
C LEU A 13 -13.70 1.84 2.93
N ASP A 14 -14.84 1.19 2.64
CA ASP A 14 -15.81 1.65 1.65
C ASP A 14 -16.62 2.87 2.14
N GLU A 15 -16.66 3.13 3.45
CA GLU A 15 -17.30 4.31 4.06
C GLU A 15 -16.37 5.55 4.07
N LEU A 16 -15.07 5.38 3.82
CA LEU A 16 -14.09 6.47 3.84
C LEU A 16 -14.10 7.29 2.54
N PRO A 17 -13.98 8.64 2.61
CA PRO A 17 -13.74 9.45 1.43
C PRO A 17 -12.36 9.13 0.82
N ALA A 18 -12.18 9.44 -0.46
CA ALA A 18 -10.95 9.10 -1.19
C ALA A 18 -9.68 9.63 -0.50
N THR A 19 -9.71 10.84 0.06
CA THR A 19 -8.58 11.42 0.81
C THR A 19 -8.17 10.56 1.99
N ASP A 20 -9.13 10.09 2.78
CA ASP A 20 -8.87 9.23 3.94
C ASP A 20 -8.44 7.83 3.52
N GLN A 21 -8.96 7.32 2.40
CA GLN A 21 -8.45 6.08 1.82
C GLN A 21 -6.99 6.20 1.38
N ARG A 22 -6.54 7.36 0.90
CA ARG A 22 -5.12 7.59 0.58
C ARG A 22 -4.25 7.61 1.84
N ASP A 23 -4.68 8.32 2.89
CA ASP A 23 -3.93 8.39 4.15
C ASP A 23 -3.82 7.01 4.83
N LEU A 24 -4.95 6.31 4.94
CA LEU A 24 -4.97 4.97 5.51
C LEU A 24 -4.18 3.98 4.64
N GLY A 25 -4.33 4.06 3.32
CA GLY A 25 -3.50 3.30 2.37
C GLY A 25 -2.00 3.56 2.58
N CYS A 26 -1.60 4.82 2.77
CA CYS A 26 -0.22 5.22 3.05
C CYS A 26 0.31 4.54 4.32
N ARG A 27 -0.49 4.46 5.39
CA ARG A 27 -0.12 3.74 6.62
C ARG A 27 0.10 2.24 6.38
N PHE A 28 -0.64 1.62 5.47
CA PHE A 28 -0.37 0.24 5.03
C PHE A 28 0.89 0.11 4.17
N VAL A 29 1.29 1.15 3.43
CA VAL A 29 2.58 1.13 2.73
C VAL A 29 3.73 1.29 3.73
N VAL A 30 3.55 2.12 4.75
CA VAL A 30 4.54 2.32 5.83
C VAL A 30 4.83 1.01 6.58
N SER A 31 3.82 0.16 6.83
CA SER A 31 4.03 -1.13 7.52
C SER A 31 4.97 -2.10 6.78
N VAL A 32 5.13 -1.91 5.46
CA VAL A 32 5.99 -2.73 4.59
C VAL A 32 7.11 -1.92 3.93
N ARG A 33 7.34 -0.66 4.35
CA ARG A 33 8.33 0.24 3.72
C ARG A 33 9.74 -0.33 3.75
N HIS A 34 10.10 -1.09 4.79
CA HIS A 34 11.42 -1.71 4.95
C HIS A 34 11.75 -2.75 3.86
N LEU A 35 10.77 -3.17 3.05
CA LEU A 35 10.96 -4.09 1.93
C LEU A 35 11.42 -3.40 0.64
N SER A 36 11.59 -2.07 0.67
CA SER A 36 12.16 -1.31 -0.44
C SER A 36 13.00 -0.16 0.10
N GLU A 37 14.22 -0.01 -0.41
CA GLU A 37 15.09 1.13 -0.13
C GLU A 37 14.94 2.22 -1.21
N ASP A 38 14.09 2.00 -2.23
CA ASP A 38 13.97 2.94 -3.34
C ASP A 38 13.43 4.30 -2.84
N PRO A 39 14.09 5.43 -3.16
CA PRO A 39 13.69 6.74 -2.67
C PRO A 39 12.33 7.19 -3.22
N ARG A 40 11.87 6.67 -4.36
CA ARG A 40 10.57 7.02 -4.97
C ARG A 40 9.38 6.65 -4.08
N ILE A 41 9.51 5.59 -3.27
CA ILE A 41 8.48 5.22 -2.30
C ILE A 41 8.44 6.25 -1.17
N GLY A 42 9.58 6.67 -0.63
CA GLY A 42 9.64 7.69 0.43
C GLY A 42 9.01 9.01 -0.02
N GLN A 43 9.38 9.47 -1.22
CA GLN A 43 8.78 10.64 -1.87
C GLN A 43 7.27 10.50 -2.05
N ALA A 44 6.79 9.30 -2.45
CA ALA A 44 5.37 9.04 -2.57
C ALA A 44 4.63 9.14 -1.23
N LEU A 45 5.20 8.63 -0.14
CA LEU A 45 4.61 8.72 1.19
C LEU A 45 4.55 10.17 1.68
N GLU A 46 5.59 10.97 1.45
CA GLU A 46 5.63 12.40 1.77
C GLU A 46 4.52 13.16 1.02
N VAL A 47 4.39 12.95 -0.29
CA VAL A 47 3.35 13.59 -1.11
C VAL A 47 1.93 13.23 -0.64
N ILE A 48 1.69 12.00 -0.18
CA ILE A 48 0.39 11.61 0.39
C ILE A 48 0.17 12.29 1.76
N ALA A 49 1.20 12.31 2.62
CA ALA A 49 1.12 12.84 3.98
C ALA A 49 0.88 14.35 4.03
N GLU A 50 1.37 15.10 3.05
CA GLU A 50 1.15 16.54 2.98
C GLU A 50 -0.31 16.91 2.69
N ARG A 51 -1.18 15.94 2.31
CA ARG A 51 -2.65 16.08 2.10
C ARG A 51 -3.10 17.21 1.16
N SER A 52 -2.16 17.99 0.62
CA SER A 52 -2.32 19.15 -0.24
C SER A 52 -1.40 19.11 -1.46
N GLY A 53 -0.76 17.95 -1.72
CA GLY A 53 0.12 17.79 -2.87
C GLY A 53 -0.57 18.29 -4.13
N GLN A 54 0.08 19.19 -4.85
CA GLN A 54 -0.52 19.73 -6.06
C GLN A 54 -0.83 18.55 -7.00
N PRO A 55 -1.90 18.59 -7.82
CA PRO A 55 -2.26 17.47 -8.70
C PRO A 55 -1.09 16.96 -9.55
N ASP A 56 -0.18 17.86 -9.94
CA ASP A 56 1.04 17.53 -10.69
C ASP A 56 2.09 16.77 -9.85
N GLU A 57 2.23 17.09 -8.57
CA GLU A 57 3.12 16.38 -7.64
C GLU A 57 2.62 14.98 -7.36
N MET A 58 1.31 14.82 -7.10
CA MET A 58 0.67 13.51 -6.96
C MET A 58 0.83 12.67 -8.22
N LEU A 59 0.65 13.26 -9.40
CA LEU A 59 0.82 12.58 -10.68
C LEU A 59 2.28 12.18 -10.93
N SER A 60 3.23 13.05 -10.57
CA SER A 60 4.66 12.77 -10.69
C SER A 60 5.07 11.60 -9.79
N ALA A 61 4.67 11.65 -8.51
CA ALA A 61 4.90 10.57 -7.55
C ALA A 61 4.27 9.25 -8.03
N TYR A 62 3.01 9.29 -8.49
CA TYR A 62 2.32 8.13 -9.07
C TYR A 62 3.12 7.50 -10.22
N LYS A 63 3.59 8.31 -11.18
CA LYS A 63 4.41 7.82 -12.30
C LYS A 63 5.71 7.19 -11.83
N GLY A 64 6.35 7.78 -10.81
CA GLY A 64 7.59 7.27 -10.22
C GLY A 64 7.43 5.86 -9.64
N VAL A 65 6.46 5.67 -8.73
CA VAL A 65 6.21 4.37 -8.10
C VAL A 65 5.59 3.36 -9.07
N LYS A 66 4.81 3.82 -10.06
CA LYS A 66 4.29 2.94 -11.10
C LYS A 66 5.40 2.44 -12.03
N ALA A 67 6.37 3.29 -12.37
CA ALA A 67 7.55 2.87 -13.13
C ALA A 67 8.40 1.87 -12.34
N LEU A 68 8.61 2.10 -11.03
CA LEU A 68 9.29 1.15 -10.15
C LEU A 68 8.58 -0.22 -10.15
N SER A 69 7.27 -0.23 -9.93
CA SER A 69 6.46 -1.45 -9.96
C SER A 69 6.60 -2.21 -11.30
N ASN A 70 6.62 -1.51 -12.43
CA ASN A 70 6.84 -2.16 -13.73
C ASN A 70 8.26 -2.71 -13.88
N GLN A 71 9.29 -2.00 -13.42
CA GLN A 71 10.70 -2.42 -13.48
C GLN A 71 10.90 -3.72 -12.69
N THR A 72 10.43 -3.77 -11.44
CA THR A 72 10.60 -4.92 -10.56
C THR A 72 9.75 -6.12 -10.98
N TYR A 73 8.58 -5.90 -11.59
CA TYR A 73 7.80 -6.98 -12.21
C TYR A 73 8.59 -7.72 -13.29
N THR A 74 9.27 -6.97 -14.18
CA THR A 74 10.02 -7.55 -15.30
C THR A 74 11.30 -8.27 -14.89
N ALA A 75 11.76 -8.09 -13.65
CA ALA A 75 12.98 -8.70 -13.14
C ALA A 75 12.76 -10.12 -12.57
N CYS A 76 11.52 -10.62 -12.51
CA CYS A 76 11.18 -11.93 -11.92
C CYS A 76 11.57 -13.18 -12.76
N GLY A 77 12.45 -13.04 -13.75
CA GLY A 77 12.66 -14.02 -14.83
C GLY A 77 13.67 -15.15 -14.58
N ARG A 78 14.38 -15.19 -13.43
CA ARG A 78 15.29 -16.27 -13.02
C ARG A 78 15.16 -16.45 -11.52
N ASP A 79 15.01 -17.70 -11.05
CA ASP A 79 14.90 -18.13 -9.65
C ASP A 79 14.31 -17.07 -8.71
N ALA A 80 12.99 -17.10 -8.49
CA ALA A 80 12.20 -16.04 -7.85
C ALA A 80 12.98 -15.23 -6.80
N ASP A 81 13.46 -14.06 -7.20
CA ASP A 81 14.02 -13.08 -6.27
C ASP A 81 12.86 -12.46 -5.50
N TRP A 82 12.55 -13.09 -4.36
CA TRP A 82 11.46 -12.67 -3.49
C TRP A 82 11.66 -11.27 -2.92
N ALA A 83 12.90 -10.77 -2.82
CA ALA A 83 13.15 -9.39 -2.41
C ALA A 83 12.68 -8.40 -3.49
N ILE A 84 13.02 -8.66 -4.76
CA ILE A 84 12.53 -7.85 -5.89
C ILE A 84 11.01 -7.92 -6.01
N GLN A 85 10.41 -9.09 -5.76
CA GLN A 85 8.94 -9.21 -5.76
C GLN A 85 8.30 -8.47 -4.59
N ALA A 86 8.90 -8.50 -3.40
CA ALA A 86 8.44 -7.70 -2.27
C ALA A 86 8.43 -6.21 -2.63
N GLU A 87 9.52 -5.70 -3.21
CA GLU A 87 9.62 -4.31 -3.67
C GLU A 87 8.58 -3.95 -4.73
N HIS A 88 8.30 -4.85 -5.69
CA HIS A 88 7.21 -4.67 -6.65
C HIS A 88 5.88 -4.38 -5.97
N PHE A 89 5.55 -5.17 -4.94
CA PHE A 89 4.31 -5.04 -4.21
C PHE A 89 4.27 -3.80 -3.32
N VAL A 90 5.39 -3.38 -2.71
CA VAL A 90 5.48 -2.08 -2.02
C VAL A 90 5.21 -0.93 -3.00
N ALA A 91 5.83 -0.96 -4.18
CA ALA A 91 5.62 0.06 -5.21
C ALA A 91 4.18 0.07 -5.75
N ALA A 92 3.57 -1.10 -5.91
CA ALA A 92 2.17 -1.21 -6.31
C ALA A 92 1.20 -0.71 -5.22
N ALA A 93 1.53 -0.90 -3.94
CA ALA A 93 0.76 -0.37 -2.82
C ALA A 93 0.83 1.18 -2.79
N ALA A 94 2.02 1.76 -2.94
CA ALA A 94 2.19 3.20 -3.06
C ALA A 94 1.44 3.78 -4.29
N ALA A 95 1.53 3.09 -5.44
CA ALA A 95 0.82 3.49 -6.66
C ALA A 95 -0.70 3.47 -6.49
N ALA A 96 -1.24 2.53 -5.71
CA ALA A 96 -2.66 2.49 -5.39
C ALA A 96 -3.09 3.74 -4.61
N CYS A 97 -2.29 4.16 -3.62
CA CYS A 97 -2.55 5.35 -2.81
C CYS A 97 -2.46 6.65 -3.61
N LEU A 98 -1.73 6.67 -4.73
CA LEU A 98 -1.53 7.84 -5.58
C LEU A 98 -2.33 7.82 -6.88
N LEU A 99 -3.25 6.85 -7.05
CA LEU A 99 -4.04 6.73 -8.28
C LEU A 99 -4.73 8.06 -8.61
N PRO A 100 -4.52 8.68 -9.80
CA PRO A 100 -5.10 9.98 -10.12
C PRO A 100 -6.64 9.95 -10.08
N GLU A 101 -7.29 11.02 -9.65
CA GLU A 101 -8.75 11.07 -9.46
C GLU A 101 -9.54 10.66 -10.71
N GLY A 102 -9.13 11.11 -11.89
CA GLY A 102 -9.75 10.72 -13.17
C GLY A 102 -9.59 9.25 -13.55
N GLN A 103 -8.80 8.48 -12.79
CA GLN A 103 -8.62 7.03 -12.95
C GLN A 103 -9.28 6.22 -11.82
N ILE A 104 -9.89 6.87 -10.82
CA ILE A 104 -10.63 6.20 -9.76
C ILE A 104 -12.05 5.91 -10.28
N SER A 105 -12.33 4.64 -10.58
CA SER A 105 -13.68 4.17 -10.87
C SER A 105 -14.40 3.73 -9.59
N ASN A 106 -15.75 3.69 -9.63
CA ASN A 106 -16.60 3.39 -8.47
C ASN A 106 -16.34 2.02 -7.80
N ASN A 107 -15.62 1.12 -8.46
CA ASN A 107 -15.25 -0.20 -7.94
C ASN A 107 -13.83 -0.26 -7.35
N ILE A 108 -13.09 0.86 -7.34
CA ILE A 108 -11.74 0.94 -6.80
C ILE A 108 -11.80 1.57 -5.42
N ASN A 109 -11.38 0.80 -4.42
CA ASN A 109 -11.07 1.31 -3.09
C ASN A 109 -9.54 1.39 -2.95
N LEU A 110 -9.02 2.60 -2.73
CA LEU A 110 -7.57 2.88 -2.75
C LEU A 110 -6.86 2.19 -1.58
N ALA A 111 -7.44 2.32 -0.39
CA ALA A 111 -6.91 1.72 0.84
C ALA A 111 -6.91 0.19 0.75
N TRP A 112 -8.00 -0.41 0.24
CA TRP A 112 -8.08 -1.86 0.07
C TRP A 112 -7.06 -2.37 -0.93
N LYS A 113 -6.88 -1.68 -2.05
CA LYS A 113 -5.87 -2.05 -3.04
C LYS A 113 -4.47 -1.96 -2.44
N ALA A 114 -4.15 -0.89 -1.70
CA ALA A 114 -2.88 -0.77 -0.98
C ALA A 114 -2.69 -1.91 0.03
N ALA A 115 -3.71 -2.23 0.83
CA ALA A 115 -3.70 -3.31 1.81
C ALA A 115 -3.37 -4.68 1.20
N VAL A 116 -4.02 -5.03 0.08
CA VAL A 116 -3.76 -6.29 -0.64
C VAL A 116 -2.34 -6.34 -1.18
N GLN A 117 -1.83 -5.24 -1.75
CA GLN A 117 -0.45 -5.20 -2.25
C GLN A 117 0.56 -5.30 -1.09
N ALA A 118 0.34 -4.62 0.04
CA ALA A 118 1.20 -4.73 1.21
C ALA A 118 1.26 -6.18 1.75
N ARG A 119 0.12 -6.90 1.79
CA ARG A 119 0.09 -8.33 2.16
C ARG A 119 0.92 -9.18 1.21
N MET A 120 0.85 -8.91 -0.09
CA MET A 120 1.67 -9.62 -1.06
C MET A 120 3.16 -9.35 -0.87
N ALA A 121 3.55 -8.11 -0.56
CA ALA A 121 4.93 -7.77 -0.20
C ALA A 121 5.39 -8.58 1.02
N LYS A 122 4.54 -8.66 2.05
CA LYS A 122 4.83 -9.45 3.25
C LYS A 122 4.96 -10.94 2.96
N ASN A 123 4.09 -11.50 2.10
CA ASN A 123 4.19 -12.90 1.69
C ASN A 123 5.54 -13.18 1.00
N CYS A 124 6.01 -12.27 0.14
CA CYS A 124 7.33 -12.39 -0.48
C CYS A 124 8.46 -12.38 0.57
N GLU A 125 8.41 -11.47 1.56
CA GLU A 125 9.38 -11.45 2.67
C GLU A 125 9.35 -12.76 3.48
N MET A 126 8.17 -13.31 3.76
CA MET A 126 8.04 -14.57 4.51
C MET A 126 8.69 -15.74 3.77
N ILE A 127 8.47 -15.83 2.45
CA ILE A 127 9.09 -16.87 1.62
C ILE A 127 10.62 -16.69 1.57
N LEU A 128 11.09 -15.44 1.45
CA LEU A 128 12.52 -15.13 1.45
C LEU A 128 13.22 -15.57 2.74
N ASN A 129 12.55 -15.38 3.88
CA ASN A 129 13.11 -15.65 5.21
C ASN A 129 12.82 -17.07 5.73
N ASP A 130 12.15 -17.92 4.94
CA ASP A 130 11.66 -19.24 5.35
C ASP A 130 10.88 -19.20 6.69
N ALA A 131 10.17 -18.09 6.92
CA ALA A 131 9.48 -17.83 8.18
C ALA A 131 8.03 -18.36 8.10
N GLY A 132 7.74 -19.43 8.83
CA GLY A 132 6.36 -19.94 8.97
C GLY A 132 5.50 -19.03 9.86
N GLU A 133 4.35 -18.56 9.34
CA GLU A 133 3.19 -17.91 10.01
C GLU A 133 3.43 -16.87 11.13
N VAL A 134 4.63 -16.34 11.36
CA VAL A 134 4.90 -15.49 12.54
C VAL A 134 4.24 -14.11 12.45
N ASP A 135 4.03 -13.56 11.24
CA ASP A 135 3.62 -12.17 11.08
C ASP A 135 2.46 -12.01 10.10
N ASN A 136 1.25 -11.74 10.62
CA ASN A 136 0.04 -11.58 9.84
C ASN A 136 -0.21 -10.10 9.52
N GLU A 137 0.16 -9.69 8.31
CA GLU A 137 -0.06 -8.32 7.82
C GLU A 137 -1.54 -7.92 7.82
N ALA A 138 -2.48 -8.85 7.61
CA ALA A 138 -3.90 -8.52 7.68
C ALA A 138 -4.31 -8.07 9.10
N GLN A 139 -3.80 -8.74 10.14
CA GLN A 139 -4.09 -8.36 11.52
C GLN A 139 -3.51 -6.97 11.86
N LYS A 140 -2.30 -6.66 11.38
CA LYS A 140 -1.71 -5.32 11.52
C LYS A 140 -2.59 -4.25 10.86
N GLN A 141 -3.10 -4.54 9.65
CA GLN A 141 -3.96 -3.60 8.93
C GLN A 141 -5.29 -3.34 9.65
N TYR A 142 -5.84 -4.34 10.35
CA TYR A 142 -7.01 -4.14 11.21
C TYR A 142 -6.69 -3.13 12.32
N VAL A 143 -5.59 -3.35 13.06
CA VAL A 143 -5.14 -2.45 14.13
C VAL A 143 -4.84 -1.03 13.60
N ILE A 144 -4.17 -0.92 12.46
CA ILE A 144 -3.89 0.38 11.81
C ILE A 144 -5.19 1.11 11.46
N THR A 145 -6.19 0.38 10.97
CA THR A 145 -7.48 0.95 10.60
C THR A 145 -8.26 1.40 11.83
N GLU A 146 -8.28 0.60 12.89
CA GLU A 146 -8.92 0.97 14.16
C GLU A 146 -8.31 2.24 14.76
N ALA A 147 -6.97 2.33 14.75
CA ALA A 147 -6.26 3.53 15.19
C ALA A 147 -6.61 4.74 14.32
N PHE A 148 -6.58 4.58 12.99
CA PHE A 148 -6.94 5.64 12.04
C PHE A 148 -8.36 6.17 12.25
N ILE A 149 -9.35 5.30 12.46
CA ILE A 149 -10.73 5.71 12.71
C ILE A 149 -10.86 6.42 14.07
N SER A 150 -10.11 5.97 15.08
CA SER A 150 -10.13 6.58 16.41
C SER A 150 -9.47 7.97 16.43
N GLU A 151 -8.51 8.23 15.53
CA GLU A 151 -7.83 9.52 15.39
C GLU A 151 -8.65 10.56 14.62
N ASN A 152 -9.53 10.12 13.71
CA ASN A 152 -10.27 10.99 12.78
C ASN A 152 -11.79 11.06 13.05
N GLY A 153 -12.30 10.33 14.06
CA GLY A 153 -13.70 10.36 14.51
C GLY A 153 -13.94 11.31 15.68
#